data_AF-A0A0G1ADZ0-F1
#
_entry.id   AF-A0A0G1ADZ0-F1
#
_cell.length_a   1.000
_cell.length_b   1.000
_cell.length_c   1.000
_cell.angle_alpha   90.00
_cell.angle_beta   90.00
_cell.angle_gamma   90.00
#
_symmetry.space_group_name_H-M   'P 1'
#
loop_
_entity.id
_entity.type
_entity.pdbx_description
1 polymer ?
#
loop_
_entity_poly.entity_id
_entity_poly.type
_entity_poly.pdbx_seq_one_letter_code
_entity_poly.pdbx_strand_id
1 'polypeptide(L)'
;MESYTIWLIIAEAVLLLIITSILFKKSSEINKLLEQISKLKSDGSLFGGGGGKDYIPMLVHELRAPLSVIKGASDLLLKEAAELDATQIHLLLSQVKENSNSMLKIVAD
;
A
#
# COMPACT_ATOMS: atom_id res chain seq x y z
N MET A 1 5.04 20.97 -63.66
CA MET A 1 4.94 19.73 -62.86
C MET A 1 5.54 19.92 -61.47
N GLU A 2 6.67 20.61 -61.34
CA GLU A 2 7.37 20.83 -60.06
C GLU A 2 6.63 21.69 -59.02
N SER A 3 5.80 22.64 -59.44
CA SER A 3 5.06 23.50 -58.48
C SER A 3 3.95 22.73 -57.74
N TYR A 4 3.31 21.77 -58.41
CA TYR A 4 2.29 20.92 -57.80
C TYR A 4 2.88 19.93 -56.79
N THR A 5 4.06 19.38 -57.07
CA THR A 5 4.76 18.50 -56.13
C THR A 5 5.18 19.24 -54.87
N ILE A 6 5.63 20.50 -54.98
CA ILE A 6 5.96 21.34 -53.83
C ILE A 6 4.72 21.61 -52.96
N TRP A 7 3.58 21.97 -53.56
CA TRP A 7 2.33 22.17 -52.83
C TRP A 7 1.82 20.91 -52.14
N LEU A 8 2.01 19.73 -52.76
CA LEU A 8 1.59 18.45 -52.20
C LEU A 8 2.46 18.06 -50.99
N ILE A 9 3.78 18.28 -51.06
CA ILE A 9 4.70 18.08 -49.92
C ILE A 9 4.36 19.00 -48.75
N ILE A 10 4.03 20.27 -49.02
CA ILE A 10 3.63 21.22 -47.98
C ILE A 10 2.32 20.76 -47.31
N ALA A 11 1.33 20.34 -48.09
CA ALA A 11 0.07 19.85 -47.56
C ALA A 11 0.24 18.60 -46.68
N GLU A 12 1.08 17.66 -47.10
CA GLU A 12 1.41 16.45 -46.33
C GLU A 12 2.11 16.79 -45.01
N ALA A 13 3.09 17.70 -45.03
CA ALA A 13 3.79 18.14 -43.83
C ALA A 13 2.84 18.80 -42.81
N VAL A 14 1.89 19.62 -43.28
CA VAL A 14 0.87 20.24 -42.42
C VAL A 14 -0.05 19.18 -41.81
N LEU A 15 -0.45 18.18 -42.60
CA LEU A 15 -1.32 17.10 -42.14
C LEU A 15 -0.63 16.26 -41.05
N LEU A 16 0.65 15.91 -41.24
CA LEU A 16 1.46 15.21 -40.24
C LEU A 16 1.64 16.04 -38.96
N LEU A 17 1.80 17.36 -39.08
CA LEU A 17 1.90 18.26 -37.92
C LEU A 17 0.60 18.25 -37.09
N ILE A 18 -0.56 18.26 -37.75
CA ILE A 18 -1.86 18.22 -37.09
C ILE A 18 -2.04 16.88 -36.35
N ILE A 19 -1.75 15.75 -37.01
CA ILE A 19 -1.83 14.42 -36.39
C ILE A 19 -0.92 14.34 -35.17
N THR A 20 0.33 14.78 -35.31
CA THR A 20 1.30 14.79 -34.21
C THR A 20 0.83 15.63 -33.04
N SER A 21 0.26 16.81 -33.31
CA SER A 21 -0.29 17.70 -32.27
C SER A 21 -1.45 17.05 -31.51
N ILE A 22 -2.36 16.37 -32.20
CA ILE A 22 -3.48 15.64 -31.59
C ILE A 22 -2.98 14.49 -30.72
N LEU A 23 -2.05 13.68 -31.23
CA LEU A 23 -1.47 12.56 -30.49
C LEU A 23 -0.71 13.03 -29.25
N PHE A 24 0.04 14.14 -29.37
CA PHE A 24 0.80 14.70 -28.25
C PHE A 24 -0.12 15.20 -27.13
N LYS A 25 -1.22 15.90 -27.48
CA LYS A 25 -2.22 16.33 -26.48
C LYS A 25 -2.84 15.14 -25.76
N LYS A 26 -3.27 14.12 -26.50
CA LYS A 26 -3.87 12.90 -25.92
C LYS A 26 -2.87 12.13 -25.05
N SER A 27 -1.62 12.02 -25.47
CA SER A 27 -0.55 11.40 -24.68
C SER A 27 -0.25 12.18 -23.40
N SER A 28 -0.29 13.51 -23.44
CA SER A 28 -0.08 14.35 -22.25
C SER A 28 -1.18 14.15 -21.22
N GLU A 29 -2.43 14.04 -21.66
CA GLU A 29 -3.57 13.78 -20.79
C GLU A 29 -3.48 12.40 -20.12
N ILE A 30 -3.11 11.36 -20.88
CA ILE A 30 -2.87 10.03 -20.33
C ILE A 30 -1.74 10.05 -19.30
N ASN A 31 -0.64 10.75 -19.57
CA ASN A 31 0.47 10.86 -18.62
C ASN A 31 0.07 11.59 -17.33
N LYS A 32 -0.75 12.65 -17.43
CA LYS A 32 -1.30 13.34 -16.24
C LYS A 32 -2.22 12.45 -15.43
N LEU A 33 -3.07 11.67 -16.08
CA LEU A 33 -3.95 10.71 -15.41
C LEU A 33 -3.13 9.59 -14.75
N LEU A 34 -2.10 9.07 -15.41
CA LEU A 34 -1.17 8.10 -14.83
C LEU A 34 -0.43 8.66 -13.61
N GLU A 35 -0.02 9.93 -13.66
CA GLU A 35 0.64 10.60 -12.54
C GLU A 35 -0.32 10.81 -11.36
N GLN A 36 -1.58 11.17 -11.63
CA GLN A 36 -2.62 11.26 -10.61
C GLN A 36 -2.92 9.89 -9.99
N ILE A 37 -3.03 8.83 -10.80
CA ILE A 37 -3.21 7.46 -10.32
C ILE A 37 -1.98 7.02 -9.52
N SER A 38 -0.75 7.36 -9.93
CA SER A 38 0.45 7.02 -9.16
C SER A 38 0.51 7.76 -7.82
N LYS A 39 0.08 9.03 -7.79
CA LYS A 39 -0.02 9.83 -6.56
C LYS A 39 -1.12 9.30 -5.64
N LEU A 40 -2.28 8.97 -6.17
CA LEU A 40 -3.36 8.31 -5.42
C LEU A 40 -2.97 6.92 -4.95
N LYS A 41 -2.16 6.17 -5.71
CA LYS A 41 -1.60 4.88 -5.32
C LYS A 41 -0.53 5.02 -4.24
N SER A 42 0.26 6.09 -4.23
CA SER A 42 1.23 6.37 -3.16
C SER A 42 0.55 6.94 -1.90
N ASP A 43 -0.51 7.73 -2.03
CA ASP A 43 -1.30 8.19 -0.88
C ASP A 43 -2.20 7.06 -0.34
N GLY A 44 -2.65 6.15 -1.20
CA GLY A 44 -3.34 4.91 -0.85
C GLY A 44 -2.42 3.77 -0.43
N SER A 45 -1.09 3.92 -0.51
CA SER A 45 -0.13 2.87 -0.11
C SER A 45 0.09 2.77 1.40
N LEU A 46 -0.81 3.34 2.19
CA LEU A 46 -1.03 2.80 3.53
C LEU A 46 -1.72 1.42 3.49
N PHE A 47 -2.37 1.00 2.39
CA PHE A 47 -3.13 -0.26 2.40
C PHE A 47 -3.20 -1.14 1.13
N GLY A 48 -2.54 -0.83 0.01
CA GLY A 48 -2.56 -1.82 -1.09
C GLY A 48 -1.88 -1.40 -2.38
N GLY A 49 -0.68 -1.90 -2.65
CA GLY A 49 -0.05 -1.64 -3.93
C GLY A 49 1.44 -1.96 -4.05
N GLY A 50 1.93 -3.04 -3.45
CA GLY A 50 3.28 -3.57 -3.65
C GLY A 50 3.21 -5.09 -3.56
N GLY A 51 3.92 -5.81 -4.42
CA GLY A 51 3.70 -7.24 -4.68
C GLY A 51 3.70 -8.11 -3.42
N GLY A 52 3.08 -9.29 -3.50
CA GLY A 52 2.90 -10.23 -2.37
C GLY A 52 4.18 -10.71 -1.65
N LYS A 53 5.35 -10.12 -1.93
CA LYS A 53 6.58 -10.25 -1.16
C LYS A 53 6.68 -9.28 0.02
N ASP A 54 5.98 -8.15 0.01
CA ASP A 54 6.06 -7.16 1.10
C ASP A 54 4.95 -7.32 2.16
N TYR A 55 3.88 -8.05 1.83
CA TYR A 55 2.79 -8.36 2.76
C TYR A 55 3.23 -9.28 3.90
N ILE A 56 4.02 -10.32 3.62
CA ILE A 56 4.46 -11.26 4.66
C ILE A 56 5.39 -10.60 5.71
N PRO A 57 6.44 -9.84 5.31
CA PRO A 57 7.25 -9.10 6.28
C PRO A 57 6.44 -8.08 7.09
N MET A 58 5.47 -7.40 6.46
CA MET A 58 4.60 -6.43 7.13
C MET A 58 3.69 -7.12 8.16
N LEU A 59 3.03 -8.21 7.78
CA LEU A 59 2.20 -9.02 8.68
C LEU A 59 3.02 -9.55 9.87
N VAL A 60 4.23 -10.05 9.63
CA VAL A 60 5.13 -10.53 10.70
C VAL A 60 5.52 -9.39 11.63
N HIS A 61 5.80 -8.20 11.10
CA HIS A 61 6.12 -7.02 11.90
C HIS A 61 4.94 -6.62 12.79
N GLU A 62 3.73 -6.59 12.25
CA GLU A 62 2.51 -6.24 12.98
C GLU A 62 2.13 -7.28 14.03
N LEU A 63 2.30 -8.58 13.74
CA LEU A 63 2.03 -9.67 14.69
C LEU A 63 3.09 -9.78 15.79
N ARG A 64 4.31 -9.28 15.57
CA ARG A 64 5.40 -9.34 16.56
C ARG A 64 5.06 -8.60 17.85
N ALA A 65 4.43 -7.43 17.75
CA ALA A 65 4.07 -6.62 18.90
C ALA A 65 3.06 -7.33 19.85
N PRO A 66 1.88 -7.77 19.40
CA PRO A 66 0.93 -8.45 20.26
C PRO A 66 1.45 -9.80 20.76
N LEU A 67 2.22 -10.55 19.96
CA LEU A 67 2.87 -11.79 20.42
C LEU A 67 3.84 -11.56 21.56
N SER A 68 4.62 -10.47 21.52
CA SER A 68 5.56 -10.13 22.59
C SER A 68 4.84 -9.81 23.89
N VAL A 69 3.68 -9.14 23.82
CA VAL A 69 2.86 -8.83 25.00
C VAL A 69 2.23 -10.10 25.58
N ILE A 70 1.65 -10.96 24.73
CA ILE A 70 1.07 -12.25 25.16
C ILE A 70 2.14 -13.10 25.86
N LYS A 71 3.32 -13.21 25.26
CA LYS A 71 4.43 -13.97 25.85
C LYS A 71 4.88 -13.37 27.18
N GLY A 72 5.10 -12.06 27.25
CA GLY A 72 5.54 -11.39 28.47
C GLY A 72 4.53 -11.54 29.62
N ALA A 73 3.25 -11.32 29.34
CA ALA A 73 2.18 -11.49 30.32
C ALA A 73 2.04 -12.95 30.78
N SER A 74 2.18 -13.91 29.85
CA SER A 74 2.16 -15.34 30.18
C SER A 74 3.38 -15.76 31.00
N ASP A 75 4.57 -15.24 30.69
CA ASP A 75 5.80 -15.51 31.43
C ASP A 75 5.71 -14.99 32.88
N LEU A 76 5.14 -13.78 33.07
CA LEU A 76 4.87 -13.22 34.40
C LEU A 76 3.87 -14.08 35.18
N LEU A 77 2.77 -14.49 34.53
CA LEU A 77 1.80 -15.39 35.15
C LEU A 77 2.42 -16.74 35.54
N LEU A 78 3.32 -17.30 34.73
CA LEU A 78 3.93 -18.60 35.03
C LEU A 78 5.02 -18.54 36.11
N LYS A 79 5.78 -17.45 36.17
CA LYS A 79 6.91 -17.31 37.12
C LYS A 79 6.51 -16.71 38.45
N GLU A 80 5.59 -15.76 38.44
CA GLU A 80 5.29 -14.91 39.59
C GLU A 80 3.86 -15.07 40.09
N ALA A 81 3.09 -16.06 39.59
CA ALA A 81 1.70 -16.30 40.01
C ALA A 81 1.47 -16.39 41.52
N ALA A 82 2.45 -16.86 42.29
CA ALA A 82 2.35 -16.96 43.74
C ALA A 82 2.53 -15.61 44.47
N GLU A 83 3.16 -14.64 43.81
CA GLU A 83 3.47 -13.30 44.35
C GLU A 83 2.51 -12.23 43.81
N LEU A 84 1.80 -12.52 42.71
CA LEU A 84 0.83 -11.63 42.08
C LEU A 84 -0.52 -11.65 42.83
N ASP A 85 -1.12 -10.47 42.98
CA ASP A 85 -2.48 -10.36 43.52
C ASP A 85 -3.55 -10.74 42.48
N ALA A 86 -4.78 -11.03 42.93
CA ALA A 86 -5.87 -11.44 42.05
C ALA A 86 -6.24 -10.39 40.97
N THR A 87 -6.06 -9.10 41.27
CA THR A 87 -6.26 -7.99 40.34
C THR A 87 -5.17 -7.96 39.27
N GLN A 88 -3.92 -8.18 39.65
CA GLN A 88 -2.77 -8.26 38.74
C GLN A 88 -2.89 -9.46 37.80
N ILE A 89 -3.29 -10.62 38.33
CA ILE A 89 -3.59 -11.81 37.52
C ILE A 89 -4.69 -11.50 36.50
N HIS A 90 -5.77 -10.85 36.94
CA HIS A 90 -6.88 -10.48 36.05
C HIS A 90 -6.46 -9.46 34.99
N LEU A 91 -5.57 -8.52 35.32
CA LEU A 91 -5.01 -7.56 34.38
C LEU A 91 -4.17 -8.25 33.30
N LEU A 92 -3.27 -9.15 33.70
CA LEU A 92 -2.42 -9.90 32.77
C LEU A 92 -3.24 -10.80 31.84
N LEU A 93 -4.25 -11.49 32.37
CA LEU A 93 -5.21 -12.28 31.57
C LEU A 93 -6.00 -11.40 30.59
N SER A 94 -6.41 -10.20 31.01
CA SER A 94 -7.09 -9.25 30.12
C SER A 94 -6.17 -8.81 28.99
N GLN A 95 -4.90 -8.49 29.29
CA GLN A 95 -3.91 -8.13 28.27
C GLN A 95 -3.67 -9.26 27.26
N VAL A 96 -3.56 -10.52 27.72
CA VAL A 96 -3.43 -11.69 26.84
C VAL A 96 -4.64 -11.80 25.91
N LYS A 97 -5.86 -11.67 26.44
CA LYS A 97 -7.11 -11.75 25.67
C LYS A 97 -7.20 -10.63 24.62
N GLU A 98 -6.94 -9.39 25.01
CA GLU A 98 -7.04 -8.23 24.10
C GLU A 98 -6.02 -8.32 22.97
N ASN A 99 -4.77 -8.69 23.28
CA ASN A 99 -3.74 -8.85 22.26
C ASN A 99 -4.01 -10.04 21.33
N SER A 100 -4.58 -11.13 21.84
CA SER A 100 -5.03 -12.26 21.01
C SER A 100 -6.13 -11.85 20.04
N ASN A 101 -7.10 -11.04 20.50
CA ASN A 101 -8.13 -10.48 19.64
C ASN A 101 -7.57 -9.51 18.59
N SER A 102 -6.59 -8.69 18.96
CA SER A 102 -5.90 -7.80 18.01
C SER A 102 -5.16 -8.59 16.93
N MET A 103 -4.47 -9.69 17.28
CA MET A 103 -3.87 -10.59 16.29
C MET A 103 -4.90 -11.21 15.36
N LEU A 104 -6.02 -11.68 15.90
CA LEU A 104 -7.08 -12.28 15.08
C LEU A 104 -7.64 -11.29 14.07
N LYS A 105 -7.77 -10.00 14.43
CA LYS A 105 -8.17 -8.96 13.48
C LYS A 105 -7.14 -8.78 12.36
N ILE A 106 -5.84 -8.73 12.69
CA ILE A 106 -4.74 -8.60 11.70
C ILE A 106 -4.72 -9.77 10.70
N VAL A 107 -5.09 -10.99 11.13
CA VAL A 107 -5.08 -12.18 10.27
C VAL A 107 -6.42 -12.39 9.53
N ALA A 108 -7.53 -11.86 10.06
CA ALA A 108 -8.86 -12.03 9.49
C ALA A 108 -9.29 -10.91 8.53
N ASP A 109 -8.68 -9.73 8.63
CA ASP A 109 -8.77 -8.63 7.64
C ASP A 109 -7.85 -8.88 6.43
#